data_AF-A0A2A3MTY4-F1
#
_entry.id   AF-A0A2A3MTY4-F1
#
_cell.length_a   1.000
_cell.length_b   1.000
_cell.length_c   1.000
_cell.angle_alpha   90.00
_cell.angle_beta   90.00
_cell.angle_gamma   90.00
#
_symmetry.space_group_name_H-M   'P 1'
#
loop_
_entity.id
_entity.type
_entity.pdbx_description
1 polymer ?
#
loop_
_entity_poly.entity_id
_entity_poly.type
_entity_poly.pdbx_seq_one_letter_code
_entity_poly.pdbx_strand_id
1 'polypeptide(L)' 'MDEAMMREAAQALAARLNRLLNASMASEIVLSREEALLALGFTESVVELLAPGATRRQA' A
#
# COMPACT_ATOMS: atom_id res chain seq x y z
N MET A 1 1.34 -1.81 -15.32
CA MET A 1 2.18 -1.76 -14.11
C MET A 1 2.22 -3.18 -13.58
N ASP A 2 3.38 -3.82 -13.56
CA ASP A 2 3.47 -5.25 -13.23
C ASP A 2 3.19 -5.53 -11.75
N GLU A 3 2.55 -6.66 -11.47
CA GLU A 3 2.20 -7.11 -10.11
C GLU A 3 3.43 -7.15 -9.19
N ALA A 4 4.59 -7.55 -9.72
CA ALA A 4 5.86 -7.55 -9.00
C ALA A 4 6.26 -6.14 -8.54
N MET A 5 6.10 -5.15 -9.42
CA MET A 5 6.43 -3.75 -9.14
C MET A 5 5.50 -3.15 -8.07
N MET A 6 4.21 -3.51 -8.11
CA MET A 6 3.25 -3.12 -7.06
C MET A 6 3.55 -3.79 -5.71
N ARG A 7 3.97 -5.06 -5.72
CA ARG A 7 4.34 -5.80 -4.50
C ARG A 7 5.58 -5.20 -3.84
N GLU A 8 6.61 -4.88 -4.61
CA GLU A 8 7.82 -4.24 -4.09
C GLU A 8 7.52 -2.86 -3.49
N ALA A 9 6.72 -2.04 -4.17
CA ALA A 9 6.28 -0.74 -3.66
C ALA A 9 5.47 -0.88 -2.35
N ALA A 10 4.55 -1.85 -2.28
CA ALA A 10 3.77 -2.12 -1.09
C ALA A 10 4.65 -2.56 0.09
N GLN A 11 5.65 -3.43 -0.16
CA GLN A 11 6.59 -3.88 0.87
C GLN A 11 7.47 -2.73 1.38
N ALA A 12 7.96 -1.87 0.49
CA ALA A 12 8.75 -0.69 0.86
C ALA A 12 7.93 0.27 1.74
N LEU A 13 6.68 0.53 1.37
CA LEU A 13 5.76 1.37 2.13
C LEU A 13 5.45 0.75 3.51
N ALA A 14 5.14 -0.54 3.57
CA ALA A 14 4.84 -1.23 4.83
C ALA A 14 6.03 -1.19 5.79
N ALA A 15 7.25 -1.45 5.29
CA ALA A 15 8.47 -1.36 6.09
C ALA A 15 8.70 0.06 6.62
N ARG A 16 8.40 1.08 5.81
CA ARG A 16 8.53 2.49 6.20
C ARG A 16 7.52 2.88 7.27
N LEU A 17 6.24 2.55 7.09
CA LEU A 17 5.18 2.80 8.08
C LEU A 17 5.49 2.10 9.40
N ASN A 18 5.93 0.84 9.35
CA ASN A 18 6.28 0.09 10.55
C ASN A 18 7.44 0.75 11.31
N ARG A 19 8.46 1.27 10.61
CA ARG A 19 9.53 2.05 11.25
C ARG A 19 9.00 3.32 11.89
N LEU A 20 8.12 4.06 11.22
CA LEU A 20 7.56 5.32 11.74
C LEU A 20 6.70 5.06 12.99
N LEU A 21 5.88 4.00 12.98
CA LEU A 21 5.05 3.60 14.11
C LEU A 21 5.86 3.12 15.32
N ASN A 22 6.96 2.39 15.10
CA ASN A 22 7.78 1.87 16.21
C ASN A 22 8.82 2.87 16.73
N ALA A 23 9.26 3.83 15.90
CA ALA A 23 10.25 4.82 16.31
C ALA A 23 9.61 6.06 16.97
N SER A 24 8.30 6.24 16.82
CA SER A 24 7.61 7.47 17.20
C SER A 24 6.64 7.21 18.36
N MET A 25 6.85 7.89 19.49
CA MET A 25 5.76 8.11 20.47
C MET A 25 4.84 9.27 20.06
N ALA A 26 5.01 9.83 18.85
CA ALA A 26 4.21 10.95 18.39
C ALA A 26 2.78 10.49 18.05
N SER A 27 1.83 11.38 18.32
CA SER A 27 0.42 11.19 17.98
C SER A 27 0.15 11.17 16.48
N GLU A 28 1.12 11.58 15.66
CA GLU A 28 0.97 11.76 14.22
C GLU A 28 2.24 11.29 13.48
N ILE A 29 2.05 10.81 12.25
CA ILE A 29 3.11 10.40 11.34
C ILE A 29 3.00 11.23 10.06
N VAL A 30 4.11 11.85 9.66
CA VAL A 30 4.20 12.63 8.42
C VAL A 30 4.77 11.77 7.31
N LEU A 31 4.09 11.73 6.17
CA LEU A 31 4.54 11.09 4.94
C LEU A 31 5.00 12.13 3.93
N SER A 32 5.99 11.78 3.11
CA SER A 32 6.30 12.54 1.90
C SER A 32 5.15 12.40 0.89
N ARG A 33 5.08 13.30 -0.09
CA ARG A 33 4.07 13.24 -1.16
C ARG A 33 4.16 11.93 -1.94
N GLU A 34 5.37 11.43 -2.20
CA GLU A 34 5.59 10.17 -2.91
C GLU A 34 5.11 8.97 -2.09
N GLU A 35 5.44 8.94 -0.78
CA GLU A 35 4.95 7.91 0.14
C GLU A 35 3.42 7.90 0.22
N ALA A 36 2.79 9.07 0.25
CA ALA A 36 1.34 9.21 0.27
C ALA A 36 0.67 8.75 -1.03
N LEU A 37 1.26 9.08 -2.20
CA LEU A 37 0.76 8.61 -3.49
C LEU A 37 0.86 7.08 -3.64
N LEU A 38 1.96 6.49 -3.17
CA LEU A 38 2.13 5.04 -3.15
C LEU A 38 1.11 4.37 -2.22
N ALA A 39 0.86 4.94 -1.04
CA ALA A 39 -0.15 4.45 -0.12
C ALA A 39 -1.56 4.49 -0.72
N LEU A 40 -1.91 5.61 -1.38
CA LEU A 40 -3.18 5.76 -2.05
C LEU A 40 -3.38 4.72 -3.16
N GLY A 41 -2.40 4.61 -4.08
CA GLY A 41 -2.47 3.63 -5.16
C GLY A 41 -2.55 2.18 -4.66
N PHE A 42 -1.84 1.85 -3.57
CA PHE A 42 -1.96 0.54 -2.95
C PHE A 42 -3.37 0.29 -2.40
N THR A 43 -3.97 1.27 -1.70
CA THR A 43 -5.34 1.13 -1.18
C THR A 43 -6.37 0.97 -2.30
N GLU A 44 -6.21 1.68 -3.42
CA GLU A 44 -7.06 1.53 -4.60
C GLU A 44 -6.95 0.12 -5.19
N SER A 45 -5.73 -0.40 -5.37
CA SER A 45 -5.50 -1.78 -5.83
C SER A 45 -6.10 -2.83 -4.90
N VAL A 46 -6.07 -2.62 -3.58
CA VAL A 46 -6.71 -3.53 -2.61
C VAL A 46 -8.23 -3.47 -2.71
N VAL A 47 -8.81 -2.27 -2.88
CA VAL A 47 -10.25 -2.11 -3.10
C VAL A 47 -10.70 -2.86 -4.36
N GLU A 48 -9.94 -2.74 -5.45
CA GLU A 48 -10.20 -3.48 -6.69
C GLU A 48 -10.08 -5.00 -6.49
N LEU A 49 -9.06 -5.47 -5.77
CA LEU A 49 -8.86 -6.90 -5.48
C LEU A 49 -10.00 -7.49 -4.64
N LEU A 50 -10.49 -6.74 -3.65
CA LEU A 50 -11.55 -7.15 -2.74
C LEU A 50 -12.96 -6.94 -3.33
N ALA A 51 -13.08 -6.26 -4.47
CA ALA A 51 -14.37 -6.05 -5.12
C ALA A 51 -14.99 -7.41 -5.53
N PRO A 52 -16.25 -7.68 -5.16
CA PRO A 52 -16.90 -8.95 -5.46
C PRO A 52 -17.05 -9.13 -6.98
N GLY A 53 -16.16 -9.92 -7.57
CA GLY A 53 -16.11 -10.15 -9.02
C GLY A 53 -14.71 -10.46 -9.59
N ALA A 54 -13.63 -10.15 -8.85
CA ALA A 54 -12.25 -10.43 -9.32
C ALA A 54 -11.97 -11.94 -9.56
N THR A 55 -12.71 -12.85 -8.91
CA THR A 55 -12.51 -14.31 -9.00
C THR A 55 -13.30 -14.99 -10.14
N ARG A 56 -14.08 -14.27 -10.98
CA ARG A 56 -14.90 -14.91 -12.04
C ARG A 56 -14.34 -14.77 -13.46
N ARG A 57 -13.02 -14.66 -13.62
CA ARG A 57 -12.38 -14.64 -14.95
C ARG A 57 -11.20 -15.61 -15.06
N GLN A 58 -11.31 -16.79 -14.45
CA GLN A 58 -10.51 -17.97 -14.80
C GLN A 58 -11.35 -19.22 -14.55
N ALA A 59 -12.31 -19.50 -15.44
CA ALA A 59 -12.96 -20.79 -15.60
C ALA A 59 -13.35 -20.95 -17.07
#